data_AF-A0A0F6TYI1-F1
#
_entry.id   AF-A0A0F6TYI1-F1
#
_cell.length_a   1.000
_cell.length_b   1.000
_cell.length_c   1.000
_cell.angle_alpha   90.00
_cell.angle_beta   90.00
_cell.angle_gamma   90.00
#
_symmetry.space_group_name_H-M   'P 1'
#
loop_
_entity.id
_entity.type
_entity.pdbx_description
1 polymer ?
#
loop_
_entity_poly.entity_id
_entity_poly.type
_entity_poly.pdbx_seq_one_letter_code
_entity_poly.pdbx_strand_id
1 'polypeptide(L)'
;MEYQCFLYNKDLYFSQGIKTVIASLLAEQTDVLYSLTDDYTQLIKQLQTRVNDDCCLWILCDLDSLPRERIRALQLMNNFYQRENKNLIILLSEHNMPLFFTLYALLPNAHWLLKSENLANTTPFFQDLLDQRRQGCCFSYSLVNYTRRRLHHRDVNYTISGNEWWLMEEIFKGKSLSQISCEVNIDVRRLSYIKRHLMKRLNIRNNIALFTVFKGIMP
;
A
#
# COMPACT_ATOMS: atom_id res chain seq x y z
N MET A 1 22.08 10.41 15.60
CA MET A 1 21.24 10.18 14.41
C MET A 1 19.84 10.60 14.78
N GLU A 2 19.25 11.55 14.07
CA GLU A 2 17.90 12.05 14.35
C GLU A 2 16.87 11.19 13.59
N TYR A 3 15.72 10.90 14.20
CA TYR A 3 14.63 10.20 13.51
C TYR A 3 13.51 11.16 13.20
N GLN A 4 13.08 11.16 11.94
CA GLN A 4 11.92 11.91 11.49
C GLN A 4 10.85 10.92 11.04
N CYS A 5 9.65 11.06 11.59
CA CYS A 5 8.50 10.24 11.26
C CYS A 5 7.44 11.12 10.60
N PHE A 6 7.22 10.91 9.30
CA PHE A 6 6.14 11.51 8.53
C PHE A 6 5.01 10.51 8.36
N LEU A 7 3.84 10.83 8.90
CA LEU A 7 2.65 10.00 8.80
C LEU A 7 1.68 10.64 7.80
N TYR A 8 1.38 9.90 6.73
CA TYR A 8 0.33 10.21 5.77
C TYR A 8 -0.88 9.31 6.06
N ASN A 9 -1.88 9.83 6.76
CA ASN A 9 -3.05 9.05 7.18
C ASN A 9 -4.22 9.97 7.60
N LYS A 10 -5.44 9.64 7.18
CA LYS A 10 -6.68 10.30 7.61
C LYS A 10 -7.14 9.87 9.00
N ASP A 11 -6.75 8.67 9.43
CA ASP A 11 -7.08 8.16 10.76
C ASP A 11 -6.10 8.68 11.81
N LEU A 12 -6.55 9.69 12.56
CA LEU A 12 -5.78 10.30 13.64
C LEU A 12 -5.51 9.31 14.79
N TYR A 13 -6.46 8.45 15.14
CA TYR A 13 -6.33 7.53 16.28
C TYR A 13 -5.30 6.44 16.00
N PHE A 14 -5.38 5.85 14.80
CA PHE A 14 -4.36 4.90 14.36
C PHE A 14 -2.97 5.54 14.37
N SER A 15 -2.87 6.77 13.85
CA SER A 15 -1.61 7.51 13.80
C SER A 15 -1.03 7.78 15.19
N GLN A 16 -1.87 8.12 16.17
CA GLN A 16 -1.40 8.27 17.56
C GLN A 16 -0.93 6.94 18.16
N GLY A 17 -1.64 5.84 17.92
CA GLY A 17 -1.21 4.51 18.37
C GLY A 17 0.18 4.14 17.83
N ILE A 18 0.43 4.38 16.54
CA ILE A 18 1.74 4.14 15.94
C ILE A 18 2.82 5.06 16.52
N LYS A 19 2.51 6.36 16.73
CA LYS A 19 3.43 7.28 17.40
C LYS A 19 3.82 6.77 18.78
N THR A 20 2.87 6.28 19.57
CA THR A 20 3.15 5.72 20.89
C THR A 20 4.08 4.51 20.79
N VAL A 21 3.84 3.58 19.86
CA VAL A 21 4.71 2.40 19.67
C VAL A 21 6.13 2.81 19.29
N ILE A 22 6.29 3.70 18.31
CA ILE A 22 7.61 4.17 17.84
C ILE A 22 8.32 4.96 18.95
N ALA A 23 7.60 5.85 19.65
CA ALA A 23 8.17 6.62 20.75
C ALA A 23 8.64 5.71 21.89
N SER A 24 7.87 4.69 22.27
CA SER A 24 8.29 3.70 23.28
C SER A 24 9.53 2.91 22.84
N LEU A 25 9.67 2.63 21.54
CA LEU A 25 10.83 1.92 20.99
C LEU A 25 12.10 2.78 20.99
N LEU A 26 11.95 4.09 20.73
CA LEU A 26 13.06 5.04 20.57
C LEU A 26 13.36 5.86 21.83
N ALA A 27 12.58 5.70 22.90
CA ALA A 27 12.57 6.54 24.12
C ALA A 27 13.94 6.72 24.79
N GLU A 28 14.89 5.81 24.55
CA GLU A 28 16.21 5.84 25.19
C GLU A 28 17.34 6.23 24.23
N GLN A 29 17.07 6.42 22.93
CA GLN A 29 18.13 6.44 21.91
C GLN A 29 18.25 7.75 21.12
N THR A 30 17.15 8.48 20.88
CA THR A 30 17.14 9.61 19.92
C THR A 30 15.94 10.55 20.07
N ASP A 31 16.12 11.84 19.73
CA ASP A 31 15.00 12.75 19.48
C ASP A 31 14.23 12.33 18.21
N VAL A 32 12.90 12.23 18.33
CA VAL A 32 12.01 11.84 17.23
C VAL A 32 11.07 12.98 16.88
N LEU A 33 11.15 13.49 15.66
CA LEU A 33 10.23 14.50 15.15
C LEU A 33 9.08 13.85 14.40
N TYR A 34 7.85 14.23 14.75
CA TYR A 34 6.65 13.71 14.12
C TYR A 34 5.93 14.76 13.29
N SER A 35 5.53 14.39 12.08
CA SER A 35 4.59 15.15 11.25
C SER A 35 3.44 14.25 10.82
N LEU A 36 2.24 14.81 10.72
CA LEU A 36 1.03 14.10 10.33
C LEU A 36 0.24 14.96 9.35
N THR A 37 -0.19 14.36 8.24
CA THR A 37 -0.95 15.05 7.20
C THR A 37 -1.78 14.06 6.39
N ASP A 38 -2.83 14.53 5.74
CA ASP A 38 -3.59 13.81 4.71
C ASP A 38 -3.45 14.49 3.33
N ASP A 39 -2.60 15.51 3.21
CA ASP A 39 -2.29 16.19 1.95
C ASP A 39 -1.29 15.37 1.12
N TYR A 40 -1.79 14.83 0.01
CA TYR A 40 -0.99 14.05 -0.93
C TYR A 40 0.18 14.85 -1.52
N THR A 41 0.04 16.16 -1.67
CA THR A 41 1.11 17.03 -2.16
C THR A 41 2.29 17.05 -1.18
N GLN A 42 2.00 17.04 0.12
CA GLN A 42 3.04 16.96 1.15
C GLN A 42 3.72 15.60 1.15
N LEU A 43 2.98 14.50 0.97
CA LEU A 43 3.57 13.16 0.83
C LEU A 43 4.57 13.12 -0.34
N ILE A 44 4.19 13.63 -1.52
CA ILE A 44 5.09 13.67 -2.67
C ILE A 44 6.34 14.51 -2.40
N LYS A 45 6.19 15.68 -1.76
CA LYS A 45 7.34 16.50 -1.36
C LYS A 45 8.31 15.71 -0.47
N GLN A 46 7.80 15.00 0.53
CA GLN A 46 8.65 14.19 1.43
C GLN A 46 9.35 13.04 0.71
N LEU A 47 8.68 12.38 -0.23
CA LEU A 47 9.29 11.35 -1.05
C LEU A 47 10.46 11.88 -1.89
N GLN A 48 10.34 13.11 -2.40
CA GLN A 48 11.36 13.78 -3.20
C GLN A 48 12.54 14.34 -2.38
N THR A 49 12.32 14.67 -1.10
CA THR A 49 13.34 15.26 -0.22
C THR A 49 14.55 14.33 -0.08
N ARG A 50 15.76 14.86 -0.26
CA ARG A 50 17.00 14.14 0.08
C ARG A 50 17.26 14.25 1.58
N VAL A 51 17.70 13.14 2.18
CA VAL A 51 17.92 13.06 3.63
C VAL A 51 19.41 12.87 3.88
N ASN A 52 19.97 13.76 4.70
CA ASN A 52 21.38 13.75 5.08
C ASN A 52 21.73 12.49 5.89
N ASP A 53 23.02 12.16 5.97
CA ASP A 53 23.47 10.93 6.64
C ASP A 53 23.24 10.88 8.16
N ASP A 54 23.06 12.04 8.79
CA ASP A 54 22.79 12.13 10.23
C ASP A 54 21.30 11.96 10.60
N CYS A 55 20.42 11.86 9.60
CA CYS A 55 18.97 11.78 9.79
C CYS A 55 18.41 10.51 9.12
N CYS A 56 17.42 9.88 9.76
CA CYS A 56 16.64 8.81 9.16
C CYS A 56 15.16 9.22 9.08
N LEU A 57 14.60 9.21 7.88
CA LEU A 57 13.20 9.57 7.65
C LEU A 57 12.35 8.32 7.40
N TRP A 58 11.35 8.11 8.25
CA TRP A 58 10.33 7.09 8.08
C TRP A 58 9.05 7.75 7.56
N ILE A 59 8.59 7.28 6.40
CA ILE A 59 7.38 7.74 5.74
C ILE A 59 6.34 6.63 5.88
N LEU A 60 5.37 6.82 6.77
CA LEU A 60 4.27 5.87 6.97
C LEU A 60 3.08 6.32 6.14
N CYS A 61 2.71 5.55 5.13
CA CYS A 61 1.68 5.91 4.15
C CYS A 61 0.50 4.96 4.24
N ASP A 62 -0.66 5.48 4.66
CA ASP A 62 -1.93 4.76 4.62
C ASP A 62 -2.45 4.62 3.20
N LEU A 63 -2.59 3.38 2.74
CA LEU A 63 -2.98 3.07 1.37
C LEU A 63 -4.41 3.54 1.04
N ASP A 64 -5.30 3.51 2.02
CA ASP A 64 -6.70 3.96 1.87
C ASP A 64 -6.84 5.49 1.88
N SER A 65 -5.83 6.20 2.39
CA SER A 65 -5.82 7.66 2.39
C SER A 65 -5.44 8.27 1.04
N LEU A 66 -4.78 7.49 0.16
CA LEU A 66 -4.34 7.93 -1.17
C LEU A 66 -5.48 8.48 -2.04
N PRO A 67 -5.18 9.37 -2.99
CA PRO A 67 -6.18 9.93 -3.89
C PRO A 67 -6.82 8.86 -4.79
N ARG A 68 -7.96 9.22 -5.40
CA ARG A 68 -8.58 8.44 -6.48
C ARG A 68 -7.54 8.24 -7.61
N GLU A 69 -7.59 7.09 -8.31
CA GLU A 69 -6.53 6.61 -9.22
C GLU A 69 -5.26 6.12 -8.49
N ARG A 70 -5.45 5.19 -7.56
CA ARG A 70 -4.37 4.77 -6.64
C ARG A 70 -3.21 4.12 -7.36
N ILE A 71 -3.45 3.40 -8.46
CA ILE A 71 -2.36 2.85 -9.29
C ILE A 71 -1.42 3.95 -9.75
N ARG A 72 -1.98 5.05 -10.27
CA ARG A 72 -1.20 6.18 -10.76
C ARG A 72 -0.47 6.88 -9.63
N ALA A 73 -1.12 7.04 -8.48
CA ALA A 73 -0.49 7.61 -7.29
C ALA A 73 0.73 6.77 -6.84
N LEU A 74 0.58 5.45 -6.74
CA LEU A 74 1.67 4.54 -6.36
C LEU A 74 2.82 4.55 -7.37
N GLN A 75 2.53 4.63 -8.67
CA GLN A 75 3.56 4.77 -9.70
C GLN A 75 4.36 6.06 -9.54
N LEU A 76 3.68 7.18 -9.27
CA LEU A 76 4.35 8.46 -9.00
C LEU A 76 5.20 8.38 -7.73
N MET A 77 4.68 7.78 -6.66
CA MET A 77 5.43 7.56 -5.43
C MET A 77 6.69 6.74 -5.68
N ASN A 78 6.60 5.64 -6.45
CA ASN A 78 7.75 4.80 -6.80
C ASN A 78 8.81 5.57 -7.59
N ASN A 79 8.39 6.45 -8.51
CA ASN A 79 9.32 7.26 -9.31
C ASN A 79 10.07 8.31 -8.48
N PHE A 80 9.48 8.79 -7.39
CA PHE A 80 10.10 9.79 -6.52
C PHE A 80 10.85 9.19 -5.33
N TYR A 81 10.48 7.98 -4.91
CA TYR A 81 11.09 7.33 -3.76
C TYR A 81 12.51 6.85 -4.07
N GLN A 82 13.47 7.45 -3.38
CA GLN A 82 14.87 7.03 -3.38
C GLN A 82 15.25 6.52 -1.99
N ARG A 83 15.88 5.35 -1.92
CA ARG A 83 16.20 4.69 -0.65
C ARG A 83 17.49 5.22 0.00
N GLU A 84 17.53 6.54 0.21
CA GLU A 84 18.66 7.27 0.78
C GLU A 84 18.27 7.76 2.18
N ASN A 85 18.63 6.99 3.22
CA ASN A 85 18.22 7.23 4.62
C ASN A 85 16.70 7.41 4.83
N LYS A 86 15.90 6.94 3.87
CA LYS A 86 14.44 6.99 3.84
C LYS A 86 13.85 5.59 3.80
N ASN A 87 12.93 5.31 4.71
CA ASN A 87 12.11 4.11 4.70
C ASN A 87 10.67 4.47 4.38
N LEU A 88 10.13 3.92 3.29
CA LEU A 88 8.71 4.00 2.97
C LEU A 88 8.00 2.78 3.56
N ILE A 89 7.09 3.01 4.50
CA ILE A 89 6.26 1.98 5.13
C ILE A 89 4.83 2.15 4.63
N ILE A 90 4.31 1.18 3.88
CA ILE A 90 2.91 1.16 3.47
C ILE A 90 2.08 0.49 4.56
N LEU A 91 1.08 1.23 5.05
CA LEU A 91 0.08 0.74 5.98
C LEU A 91 -1.06 0.12 5.16
N LEU A 92 -1.23 -1.20 5.30
CA LEU A 92 -2.16 -2.00 4.52
C LEU A 92 -3.36 -2.42 5.38
N SER A 93 -4.56 -2.09 4.93
CA SER A 93 -5.79 -2.64 5.52
C SER A 93 -6.09 -4.05 4.99
N GLU A 94 -6.80 -4.87 5.76
CA GLU A 94 -7.10 -6.27 5.39
C GLU A 94 -7.84 -6.41 4.06
N HIS A 95 -8.75 -5.48 3.75
CA HIS A 95 -9.50 -5.50 2.48
C HIS A 95 -8.59 -5.32 1.26
N ASN A 96 -7.40 -4.75 1.42
CA ASN A 96 -6.42 -4.58 0.33
C ASN A 96 -5.51 -5.80 0.14
N MET A 97 -5.59 -6.83 1.00
CA MET A 97 -4.76 -8.04 0.91
C MET A 97 -4.82 -8.76 -0.43
N PRO A 98 -5.98 -8.88 -1.12
CA PRO A 98 -6.05 -9.43 -2.47
C PRO A 98 -5.15 -8.73 -3.50
N LEU A 99 -4.84 -7.45 -3.30
CA LEU A 99 -3.98 -6.64 -4.17
C LEU A 99 -2.49 -6.73 -3.79
N PHE A 100 -2.13 -7.36 -2.67
CA PHE A 100 -0.78 -7.26 -2.11
C PHE A 100 0.34 -7.53 -3.12
N PHE A 101 0.26 -8.59 -3.93
CA PHE A 101 1.30 -8.89 -4.92
C PHE A 101 1.41 -7.80 -6.01
N THR A 102 0.29 -7.22 -6.41
CA THR A 102 0.25 -6.10 -7.36
C THR A 102 0.86 -4.84 -6.73
N LEU A 103 0.53 -4.56 -5.47
CA LEU A 103 1.07 -3.44 -4.71
C LEU A 103 2.58 -3.58 -4.50
N TYR A 104 3.04 -4.77 -4.13
CA TYR A 104 4.46 -5.10 -3.97
C TYR A 104 5.22 -4.95 -5.29
N ALA A 105 4.64 -5.37 -6.42
CA ALA A 105 5.25 -5.17 -7.73
C ALA A 105 5.40 -3.68 -8.11
N LEU A 106 4.52 -2.80 -7.62
CA LEU A 106 4.60 -1.35 -7.84
C LEU A 106 5.60 -0.67 -6.89
N LEU A 107 5.71 -1.15 -5.66
CA LEU A 107 6.58 -0.59 -4.62
C LEU A 107 7.47 -1.69 -4.01
N PRO A 108 8.41 -2.27 -4.79
CA PRO A 108 9.18 -3.44 -4.35
C PRO A 108 10.14 -3.15 -3.20
N ASN A 109 10.50 -1.88 -3.02
CA ASN A 109 11.43 -1.41 -2.00
C ASN A 109 10.74 -0.88 -0.74
N ALA A 110 9.41 -0.91 -0.68
CA ALA A 110 8.67 -0.47 0.50
C ALA A 110 8.63 -1.56 1.58
N HIS A 111 8.49 -1.13 2.83
CA HIS A 111 8.15 -1.98 3.97
C HIS A 111 6.62 -2.04 4.09
N TRP A 112 6.09 -3.15 4.62
CA TRP A 112 4.64 -3.40 4.61
C TRP A 112 4.12 -3.80 5.99
N LEU A 113 3.30 -2.94 6.57
CA LEU A 113 2.67 -3.15 7.87
C LEU A 113 1.16 -3.32 7.70
N LEU A 114 0.62 -4.45 8.14
CA LEU A 114 -0.83 -4.65 8.20
C LEU A 114 -1.40 -3.84 9.37
N LYS A 115 -2.44 -3.05 9.15
CA LYS A 115 -3.04 -2.18 10.18
C LYS A 115 -3.74 -2.97 11.30
N SER A 116 -4.19 -4.19 11.03
CA SER A 116 -4.78 -5.09 12.02
C SER A 116 -3.73 -5.90 12.80
N GLU A 117 -2.44 -5.67 12.57
CA GLU A 117 -1.38 -6.34 13.31
C GLU A 117 -1.49 -5.99 14.80
N ASN A 118 -1.37 -7.01 15.65
CA ASN A 118 -1.40 -6.79 17.10
C ASN A 118 -0.10 -6.10 17.58
N LEU A 119 -0.12 -5.58 18.80
CA LEU A 119 1.05 -4.89 19.38
C LEU A 119 2.27 -5.81 19.52
N ALA A 120 2.05 -7.08 19.86
CA ALA A 120 3.13 -8.06 20.03
C ALA A 120 3.93 -8.32 18.74
N ASN A 121 3.32 -8.09 17.58
CA ASN A 121 3.93 -8.22 16.25
C ASN A 121 4.30 -6.87 15.63
N THR A 122 3.62 -5.78 16.01
CA THR A 122 3.92 -4.42 15.53
C THR A 122 5.24 -3.91 16.08
N THR A 123 5.53 -4.14 17.36
CA THR A 123 6.80 -3.70 17.96
C THR A 123 8.01 -4.38 17.31
N PRO A 124 8.05 -5.73 17.14
CA PRO A 124 9.12 -6.39 16.40
C PRO A 124 9.30 -5.89 14.96
N PHE A 125 8.21 -5.54 14.26
CA PHE A 125 8.32 -4.97 12.91
C PHE A 125 9.15 -3.67 12.89
N PHE A 126 8.90 -2.76 13.84
CA PHE A 126 9.68 -1.52 13.93
C PHE A 126 11.09 -1.74 14.46
N GLN A 127 11.29 -2.74 15.33
CA GLN A 127 12.63 -3.15 15.77
C GLN A 127 13.46 -3.67 14.58
N ASP A 128 12.90 -4.58 13.79
CA ASP A 128 13.52 -5.08 12.56
C ASP A 128 13.84 -3.94 11.58
N LEU A 129 12.94 -2.94 11.49
CA LEU A 129 13.16 -1.76 10.65
C LEU A 129 14.34 -0.90 11.10
N LEU A 130 14.58 -0.79 12.41
CA LEU A 130 15.75 -0.10 12.98
C LEU A 130 17.04 -0.88 12.71
N ASP A 131 16.99 -2.20 12.87
CA ASP A 131 18.14 -3.08 12.76
C ASP A 131 18.57 -3.28 11.30
N GLN A 132 17.60 -3.34 10.37
CA GLN A 132 17.83 -3.48 8.93
C GLN A 132 18.26 -2.16 8.27
N ARG A 133 19.20 -1.42 8.89
CA ARG A 133 19.56 -0.03 8.58
C ARG A 133 19.54 0.33 7.09
N ARG A 134 19.89 -0.59 6.15
CA ARG A 134 19.85 -0.35 4.70
C ARG A 134 19.55 -1.58 3.80
N GLN A 135 19.16 -2.75 4.32
CA GLN A 135 19.05 -3.97 3.51
C GLN A 135 17.74 -4.75 3.74
N GLY A 136 17.03 -5.05 2.65
CA GLY A 136 15.82 -5.88 2.67
C GLY A 136 14.52 -5.09 2.80
N CYS A 137 13.39 -5.77 2.86
CA CYS A 137 12.08 -5.16 3.13
C CYS A 137 11.52 -5.81 4.40
N CYS A 138 10.91 -5.02 5.27
CA CYS A 138 10.24 -5.52 6.45
C CYS A 138 8.78 -5.80 6.09
N PHE A 139 8.27 -6.94 6.55
CA PHE A 139 6.88 -7.33 6.37
C PHE A 139 6.32 -7.72 7.73
N SER A 140 5.14 -7.20 8.03
CA SER A 140 4.39 -7.59 9.22
C SER A 140 4.10 -9.09 9.25
N TYR A 141 4.06 -9.66 10.45
CA TYR A 141 3.96 -11.11 10.66
C TYR A 141 2.72 -11.72 10.01
N SER A 142 1.56 -11.08 10.17
CA SER A 142 0.30 -11.55 9.61
C SER A 142 0.29 -11.53 8.08
N LEU A 143 0.96 -10.55 7.48
CA LEU A 143 1.15 -10.46 6.03
C LEU A 143 2.07 -11.59 5.51
N VAL A 144 3.16 -11.89 6.22
CA VAL A 144 4.05 -13.02 5.89
C VAL A 144 3.28 -14.34 5.98
N ASN A 145 2.48 -14.53 7.01
CA ASN A 145 1.67 -15.75 7.15
C ASN A 145 0.62 -15.89 6.04
N TYR A 146 -0.03 -14.79 5.66
CA TYR A 146 -0.96 -14.78 4.55
C TYR A 146 -0.29 -15.18 3.24
N THR A 147 0.88 -14.62 2.91
CA THR A 147 1.59 -14.97 1.66
C THR A 147 2.06 -16.42 1.67
N ARG A 148 2.61 -16.91 2.79
CA ARG A 148 2.98 -18.32 2.98
C ARG A 148 1.79 -19.25 2.74
N ARG A 149 0.66 -19.01 3.41
CA ARG A 149 -0.56 -19.82 3.23
C ARG A 149 -1.02 -19.82 1.77
N ARG A 150 -1.02 -18.66 1.10
CA ARG A 150 -1.37 -18.58 -0.32
C ARG A 150 -0.45 -19.38 -1.23
N LEU A 151 0.86 -19.29 -1.02
CA LEU A 151 1.84 -20.07 -1.79
C LEU A 151 1.66 -21.57 -1.56
N HIS A 152 1.39 -21.99 -0.32
CA HIS A 152 1.14 -23.39 0.01
C HIS A 152 -0.15 -23.94 -0.62
N HIS A 153 -1.25 -23.20 -0.56
CA HIS A 153 -2.55 -23.67 -1.06
C HIS A 153 -2.78 -23.45 -2.56
N ARG A 154 -1.82 -22.82 -3.28
CA ARG A 154 -1.97 -22.39 -4.69
C ARG A 154 -3.28 -21.62 -4.93
N ASP A 155 -3.74 -20.90 -3.91
CA ASP A 155 -5.01 -20.18 -3.96
C ASP A 155 -4.82 -18.81 -4.62
N VAL A 156 -4.57 -18.85 -5.94
CA VAL A 156 -4.38 -17.66 -6.79
C VAL A 156 -5.72 -17.00 -7.10
N ASN A 157 -6.84 -17.67 -6.80
CA ASN A 157 -8.17 -17.24 -7.23
C ASN A 157 -8.54 -15.87 -6.65
N TYR A 158 -8.07 -15.57 -5.45
CA TYR A 158 -8.31 -14.32 -4.75
C TYR A 158 -7.20 -13.27 -4.92
N THR A 159 -6.25 -13.45 -5.85
CA THR A 159 -5.32 -12.38 -6.22
C THR A 159 -5.96 -11.48 -7.27
N ILE A 160 -5.67 -10.18 -7.23
CA ILE A 160 -6.11 -9.23 -8.26
C ILE A 160 -4.86 -8.63 -8.87
N SER A 161 -4.69 -8.82 -10.18
CA SER A 161 -3.57 -8.27 -10.95
C SER A 161 -3.71 -6.76 -11.18
N GLY A 162 -2.61 -6.09 -11.53
CA GLY A 162 -2.63 -4.65 -11.86
C GLY A 162 -3.61 -4.28 -12.98
N ASN A 163 -3.69 -5.10 -14.03
CA ASN A 163 -4.63 -4.85 -15.15
C ASN A 163 -6.09 -5.02 -14.72
N GLU A 164 -6.37 -6.01 -13.87
CA GLU A 164 -7.72 -6.22 -13.33
C GLU A 164 -8.11 -5.08 -12.40
N TRP A 165 -7.19 -4.65 -11.53
CA TRP A 165 -7.40 -3.53 -10.63
C TRP A 165 -7.64 -2.22 -11.40
N TRP A 166 -6.78 -1.90 -12.36
CA TRP A 166 -6.90 -0.71 -13.21
C TRP A 166 -8.23 -0.69 -13.97
N LEU A 167 -8.62 -1.82 -14.56
CA LEU A 167 -9.88 -1.90 -15.28
C LEU A 167 -11.07 -1.65 -14.33
N MET A 168 -11.01 -2.16 -13.08
CA MET A 168 -12.07 -1.90 -12.11
C MET A 168 -12.11 -0.43 -11.67
N GLU A 169 -10.96 0.24 -11.50
CA GLU A 169 -10.92 1.69 -11.25
C GLU A 169 -11.66 2.48 -12.33
N GLU A 170 -11.39 2.19 -13.61
CA GLU A 170 -12.03 2.90 -14.73
C GLU A 170 -13.54 2.62 -14.82
N ILE A 171 -13.96 1.37 -14.60
CA ILE A 171 -15.39 1.02 -14.56
C ILE A 171 -16.09 1.74 -13.40
N PHE A 172 -15.43 1.89 -12.25
CA PHE A 172 -15.99 2.52 -11.06
C PHE A 172 -16.14 4.03 -11.18
N LYS A 173 -15.38 4.66 -12.09
CA LYS A 173 -15.61 6.04 -12.53
C LYS A 173 -16.88 6.21 -13.37
N GLY A 174 -17.61 5.13 -13.65
CA GLY A 174 -18.82 5.12 -14.46
C GLY A 174 -18.57 4.92 -15.96
N LYS A 175 -17.34 4.61 -16.37
CA LYS A 175 -17.01 4.41 -17.79
C LYS A 175 -17.45 3.03 -18.28
N SER A 176 -18.05 3.01 -19.47
CA SER A 176 -18.30 1.77 -20.22
C SER A 176 -17.00 1.21 -20.82
N LEU A 177 -16.97 -0.09 -21.13
CA LEU A 177 -15.80 -0.71 -21.78
C LEU A 177 -15.46 -0.08 -23.12
N SER A 178 -16.46 0.42 -23.87
CA SER A 178 -16.26 1.12 -25.14
C SER A 178 -15.60 2.48 -24.94
N GLN A 179 -16.02 3.25 -23.92
CA GLN A 179 -15.37 4.51 -23.58
C GLN A 179 -13.91 4.30 -23.18
N ILE A 180 -13.65 3.34 -22.28
CA ILE A 180 -12.29 2.99 -21.86
C ILE A 180 -11.44 2.59 -23.07
N SER A 181 -11.98 1.72 -23.94
CA SER A 181 -11.31 1.26 -25.16
C SER A 181 -10.88 2.42 -26.05
N CYS A 182 -11.76 3.40 -26.28
CA CYS A 182 -11.45 4.58 -27.08
C CYS A 182 -10.37 5.46 -26.42
N GLU A 183 -10.45 5.66 -25.11
CA GLU A 183 -9.50 6.52 -24.37
C GLU A 183 -8.09 5.95 -24.31
N VAL A 184 -7.94 4.64 -24.08
CA VAL A 184 -6.62 4.00 -23.91
C VAL A 184 -6.15 3.23 -25.16
N ASN A 185 -6.91 3.28 -26.24
CA ASN A 185 -6.63 2.57 -27.50
C ASN A 185 -6.39 1.05 -27.30
N ILE A 186 -7.24 0.40 -26.49
CA ILE A 186 -7.21 -1.05 -26.25
C ILE A 186 -8.51 -1.66 -26.78
N ASP A 187 -8.45 -2.77 -27.51
CA ASP A 187 -9.64 -3.48 -28.01
C ASP A 187 -10.64 -3.80 -26.87
N VAL A 188 -11.91 -3.42 -27.06
CA VAL A 188 -13.04 -3.76 -26.17
C VAL A 188 -13.08 -5.25 -25.85
N ARG A 189 -12.74 -6.14 -26.81
CA ARG A 189 -12.71 -7.59 -26.58
C ARG A 189 -11.70 -7.98 -25.50
N ARG A 190 -10.53 -7.34 -25.48
CA ARG A 190 -9.50 -7.57 -24.46
C ARG A 190 -9.97 -7.10 -23.09
N LEU A 191 -10.58 -5.91 -23.01
CA LEU A 191 -11.14 -5.40 -21.75
C LEU A 191 -12.27 -6.31 -21.23
N SER A 192 -13.14 -6.77 -22.13
CA SER A 192 -14.20 -7.72 -21.80
C SER A 192 -13.65 -9.05 -21.30
N TYR A 193 -12.57 -9.55 -21.91
CA TYR A 193 -11.89 -10.77 -21.48
C TYR A 193 -11.33 -10.62 -20.05
N ILE A 194 -10.59 -9.54 -19.77
CA ILE A 194 -10.03 -9.28 -18.43
C ILE A 194 -11.14 -9.28 -17.39
N LYS A 195 -12.23 -8.52 -17.62
CA LYS A 195 -13.38 -8.46 -16.72
C LYS A 195 -14.04 -9.84 -16.52
N ARG A 196 -14.31 -10.59 -17.59
CA ARG A 196 -14.94 -11.91 -17.51
C ARG A 196 -14.05 -12.93 -16.79
N HIS A 197 -12.76 -12.90 -17.07
CA HIS A 197 -11.78 -13.76 -16.42
C HIS A 197 -11.72 -13.50 -14.91
N LEU A 198 -11.64 -12.23 -14.51
CA LEU A 198 -11.71 -11.81 -13.11
C LEU A 198 -12.99 -12.30 -12.43
N MET A 199 -14.15 -12.06 -13.06
CA MET A 199 -15.44 -12.50 -12.53
C MET A 199 -15.51 -14.02 -12.36
N LYS A 200 -15.05 -14.79 -13.36
CA LYS A 200 -15.00 -16.25 -13.29
C LYS A 200 -14.11 -16.73 -12.15
N ARG A 201 -12.92 -16.13 -11.99
CA ARG A 201 -11.95 -16.50 -10.96
C ARG A 201 -12.45 -16.21 -9.55
N LEU A 202 -13.17 -15.10 -9.37
CA LEU A 202 -13.80 -14.73 -8.10
C LEU A 202 -15.18 -15.39 -7.86
N ASN A 203 -15.64 -16.25 -8.78
CA ASN A 203 -16.98 -16.86 -8.75
C ASN A 203 -18.13 -15.83 -8.68
N ILE A 204 -17.98 -14.71 -9.39
CA ILE A 204 -18.93 -13.60 -9.45
C ILE A 204 -19.77 -13.71 -10.73
N ARG A 205 -21.09 -13.65 -10.58
CA ARG A 205 -22.03 -13.87 -11.70
C ARG A 205 -22.60 -12.60 -12.34
N ASN A 206 -22.49 -11.45 -11.68
CA ASN A 206 -23.06 -10.19 -12.17
C ASN A 206 -22.21 -8.99 -11.76
N ASN A 207 -22.46 -7.84 -12.40
CA ASN A 207 -21.72 -6.62 -12.14
C ASN A 207 -21.95 -6.09 -10.72
N ILE A 208 -23.14 -6.26 -10.15
CA ILE A 208 -23.47 -5.75 -8.81
C ILE A 208 -22.57 -6.42 -7.75
N ALA A 209 -22.42 -7.73 -7.81
CA ALA A 209 -21.54 -8.47 -6.93
C ALA A 209 -20.05 -8.13 -7.16
N LEU A 210 -19.66 -7.84 -8.40
CA LEU A 210 -18.32 -7.32 -8.71
C LEU A 210 -18.10 -5.96 -8.04
N PHE A 211 -19.09 -5.07 -8.10
CA PHE A 211 -19.08 -3.79 -7.40
C PHE A 211 -18.95 -3.98 -5.89
N THR A 212 -19.70 -4.90 -5.28
CA THR A 212 -19.63 -5.16 -3.84
C THR A 212 -18.24 -5.60 -3.39
N VAL A 213 -17.60 -6.53 -4.12
CA VAL A 213 -16.26 -7.02 -3.78
C VAL A 213 -15.23 -5.89 -3.87
N PHE A 214 -15.26 -5.11 -4.94
CA PHE A 214 -14.27 -4.05 -5.14
C PHE A 214 -14.59 -2.76 -4.38
N LYS A 215 -15.83 -2.52 -3.94
CA LYS A 215 -16.17 -1.39 -3.06
C LYS A 215 -15.42 -1.46 -1.74
N GLY A 216 -15.21 -2.66 -1.19
CA GLY A 216 -14.39 -2.85 0.00
C GLY A 216 -12.91 -2.58 -0.23
N ILE A 217 -12.43 -2.87 -1.44
CA ILE A 217 -11.03 -2.64 -1.85
C ILE A 217 -10.80 -1.16 -2.18
N MET A 218 -11.80 -0.50 -2.75
CA MET A 218 -11.77 0.85 -3.32
C MET A 218 -12.84 1.73 -2.65
N PRO A 219 -12.66 2.07 -1.36
CA PRO A 219 -13.61 2.91 -0.63
C PRO A 219 -13.70 4.34 -1.17
#